data_AF-A0A7J5LKN1-F1
#
_entry.id   AF-A0A7J5LKN1-F1
#
_cell.length_a   1.000
_cell.length_b   1.000
_cell.length_c   1.000
_cell.angle_alpha   90.00
_cell.angle_beta   90.00
_cell.angle_gamma   90.00
#
_symmetry.space_group_name_H-M   'P 1'
#
loop_
_entity.id
_entity.type
_entity.pdbx_description
1 polymer ?
#
loop_
_entity_poly.entity_id
_entity_poly.type
_entity_poly.pdbx_seq_one_letter_code
_entity_poly.pdbx_strand_id
1 'polypeptide(L)'
;MKRDIIIIEDKAVSVTGNDVWMTAGEIARLFHTGVPAVNAAIKAILKTDVLNDYEACRYIQLENGLYADVYSLEIIIPVTFRLSTYHAHLFRRWLMDKALAKDKHTAYMLFVHSGKGGYC
;
A
#
# COMPACT_ATOMS: atom_id res chain seq x y z
N MET A 1 9.56 -14.35 11.56
CA MET A 1 8.10 -14.66 11.38
C MET A 1 7.84 -14.84 9.89
N LYS A 2 7.02 -15.83 9.50
CA LYS A 2 6.59 -15.95 8.09
C LYS A 2 5.61 -14.81 7.78
N ARG A 3 5.81 -14.12 6.67
CA ARG A 3 4.96 -13.01 6.21
C ARG A 3 4.83 -13.05 4.70
N ASP A 4 3.72 -12.53 4.20
CA ASP A 4 3.48 -12.39 2.77
C ASP A 4 3.87 -11.00 2.27
N ILE A 5 4.16 -10.91 0.98
CA ILE A 5 4.48 -9.65 0.30
C ILE A 5 3.67 -9.52 -0.99
N ILE A 6 3.58 -8.29 -1.47
CA ILE A 6 3.05 -7.98 -2.79
C ILE A 6 4.24 -7.92 -3.76
N ILE A 7 4.03 -8.42 -4.97
CA ILE A 7 5.01 -8.41 -6.05
C ILE A 7 4.37 -7.77 -7.29
N ILE A 8 5.12 -6.90 -7.97
CA ILE A 8 4.76 -6.37 -9.28
C ILE A 8 5.86 -6.75 -10.27
N GLU A 9 5.53 -7.68 -11.17
CA GLU A 9 6.41 -8.18 -12.22
C GLU A 9 5.64 -8.20 -13.54
N ASP A 10 6.29 -7.84 -14.65
CA ASP A 10 5.68 -7.83 -16.00
C ASP A 10 4.29 -7.16 -16.09
N LYS A 11 4.11 -6.09 -15.30
CA LYS A 11 2.86 -5.31 -15.18
C LYS A 11 1.70 -6.04 -14.49
N ALA A 12 1.93 -7.22 -13.92
CA ALA A 12 0.97 -7.97 -13.13
C ALA A 12 1.26 -7.79 -11.63
N VAL A 13 0.19 -7.66 -10.84
CA VAL A 13 0.26 -7.60 -9.37
C VAL A 13 -0.13 -8.96 -8.82
N SER A 14 0.70 -9.52 -7.93
CA SER A 14 0.42 -10.76 -7.19
C SER A 14 0.70 -10.59 -5.71
N VAL A 15 0.11 -11.45 -4.88
CA VAL A 15 0.32 -11.50 -3.43
C VAL A 15 0.69 -12.93 -3.07
N THR A 16 1.72 -13.12 -2.25
CA THR A 16 2.23 -14.46 -1.90
C THR A 16 1.32 -15.24 -0.93
N GLY A 17 0.37 -14.55 -0.32
CA GLY A 17 -0.60 -15.11 0.62
C GLY A 17 -1.51 -14.01 1.20
N ASN A 18 -2.04 -14.22 2.40
CA ASN A 18 -3.05 -13.33 3.00
C ASN A 18 -2.51 -12.47 4.15
N ASP A 19 -1.35 -12.80 4.73
CA ASP A 19 -0.78 -12.08 5.89
C ASP A 19 0.33 -11.13 5.43
N VAL A 20 -0.07 -10.07 4.72
CA VAL A 20 0.88 -9.15 4.07
C VAL A 20 1.49 -8.19 5.08
N TRP A 21 2.82 -8.27 5.19
CA TRP A 21 3.65 -7.35 5.97
C TRP A 21 4.90 -6.98 5.20
N MET A 22 5.07 -5.70 4.89
CA MET A 22 6.21 -5.23 4.09
C MET A 22 6.97 -4.12 4.80
N THR A 23 8.30 -4.17 4.73
CA THR A 23 9.18 -3.08 5.16
C THR A 23 9.04 -1.87 4.24
N ALA A 24 9.44 -0.68 4.71
CA ALA A 24 9.51 0.51 3.85
C ALA A 24 10.41 0.29 2.62
N GLY A 25 11.47 -0.52 2.75
CA GLY A 25 12.36 -0.89 1.65
C GLY A 25 11.67 -1.76 0.59
N GLU A 26 10.86 -2.72 1.02
CA GLU A 26 10.08 -3.56 0.10
C GLU A 26 8.96 -2.78 -0.58
N ILE A 27 8.29 -1.86 0.14
CA ILE A 27 7.29 -0.96 -0.43
C ILE A 27 7.93 -0.02 -1.47
N ALA A 28 9.12 0.50 -1.18
CA ALA A 28 9.88 1.34 -2.10
C ALA A 28 10.24 0.57 -3.38
N ARG A 29 10.69 -0.69 -3.23
CA ARG A 29 10.95 -1.59 -4.37
C ARG A 29 9.68 -1.88 -5.16
N LEU A 30 8.58 -2.23 -4.48
CA LEU A 30 7.27 -2.52 -5.08
C LEU A 30 6.78 -1.38 -5.97
N PHE A 31 6.92 -0.13 -5.52
CA PHE A 31 6.43 1.04 -6.25
C PHE A 31 7.50 1.75 -7.08
N HIS A 32 8.71 1.20 -7.18
CA HIS A 32 9.85 1.78 -7.89
C HIS A 32 10.08 3.25 -7.48
N THR A 33 10.19 3.47 -6.17
CA THR A 33 10.45 4.78 -5.57
C THR A 33 11.54 4.67 -4.50
N GLY A 34 11.96 5.80 -3.94
CA GLY A 34 12.91 5.83 -2.84
C GLY A 34 12.24 5.59 -1.48
N VAL A 35 12.97 4.93 -0.57
CA VAL A 35 12.55 4.77 0.84
C VAL A 35 12.18 6.12 1.51
N PRO A 36 12.86 7.26 1.25
CA PRO A 36 12.44 8.54 1.82
C PRO A 36 11.02 8.96 1.43
N ALA A 37 10.59 8.70 0.19
CA ALA A 37 9.25 9.04 -0.28
C ALA A 37 8.19 8.16 0.40
N VAL A 38 8.49 6.87 0.56
CA VAL A 38 7.63 5.93 1.31
C VAL A 38 7.49 6.37 2.77
N ASN A 39 8.60 6.65 3.45
CA ASN A 39 8.58 7.08 4.85
C ASN A 39 7.82 8.41 5.03
N ALA A 40 7.95 9.36 4.10
CA ALA A 40 7.18 10.59 4.11
C ALA A 40 5.67 10.32 3.96
N ALA A 41 5.29 9.40 3.07
CA ALA A 41 3.90 8.98 2.89
C ALA A 41 3.33 8.29 4.14
N ILE A 42 4.07 7.35 4.72
CA ILE A 42 3.69 6.65 5.96
C ILE A 42 3.50 7.65 7.10
N LYS A 43 4.47 8.54 7.33
CA LYS A 43 4.38 9.56 8.38
C LYS A 43 3.16 10.47 8.19
N ALA A 44 2.84 10.83 6.95
CA ALA A 44 1.66 11.65 6.66
C ALA A 44 0.33 10.90 6.87
N ILE A 45 0.32 9.57 6.81
CA ILE A 45 -0.85 8.72 7.09
C ILE A 45 -1.01 8.55 8.60
N LEU A 46 0.05 8.16 9.31
CA LEU A 46 0.00 7.96 10.76
C LEU A 46 -0.36 9.26 11.50
N LYS A 47 0.07 10.43 10.98
CA LYS A 47 -0.30 11.74 11.56
C LYS A 47 -1.81 12.02 11.55
N THR A 48 -2.61 11.36 10.73
CA THR A 48 -4.07 11.58 10.76
C THR A 48 -4.74 10.86 11.93
N ASP A 49 -4.03 9.98 12.65
CA ASP A 49 -4.52 9.24 13.84
C ASP A 49 -5.82 8.46 13.59
N VAL A 50 -6.03 8.05 12.33
CA VAL A 50 -7.21 7.28 11.89
C VAL A 50 -6.96 5.78 12.03
N LEU A 51 -5.70 5.35 11.92
CA LEU A 51 -5.31 3.94 11.99
C LEU A 51 -4.80 3.62 13.39
N ASN A 52 -5.11 2.41 13.86
CA ASN A 52 -4.49 1.90 15.07
C ASN A 52 -3.04 1.48 14.74
N ASP A 53 -2.08 2.31 15.16
CA ASP A 53 -0.66 2.09 14.92
C ASP A 53 -0.19 0.68 15.33
N TYR A 54 -0.80 0.07 16.34
CA TYR A 54 -0.44 -1.28 16.81
C TYR A 54 -0.90 -2.41 15.89
N GLU A 55 -1.99 -2.19 15.15
CA GLU A 55 -2.55 -3.18 14.22
C GLU A 55 -1.98 -3.01 12.80
N ALA A 56 -1.51 -1.81 12.46
CA ALA A 56 -1.04 -1.48 11.12
C ALA A 56 0.50 -1.43 10.98
N CYS A 57 1.23 -1.23 12.08
CA CYS A 57 2.69 -1.20 12.15
C CYS A 57 3.20 -2.20 13.19
N ARG A 58 4.22 -2.99 12.83
CA ARG A 58 4.87 -3.93 13.76
C ARG A 58 6.37 -3.85 13.65
N TYR A 59 7.04 -4.03 14.79
CA TYR A 59 8.47 -4.26 14.83
C TYR A 59 8.75 -5.75 15.00
N ILE A 60 9.28 -6.41 13.96
CA ILE A 60 9.45 -7.87 13.95
C ILE A 60 10.86 -8.28 13.51
N GLN A 61 11.26 -9.50 13.89
CA GLN A 61 12.45 -10.13 13.33
C GLN A 61 12.14 -10.77 11.96
N LEU A 62 12.88 -10.32 10.95
CA LEU A 62 12.85 -10.84 9.59
C LEU A 62 13.63 -12.17 9.48
N GLU A 63 13.46 -12.87 8.35
CA GLU A 63 14.12 -14.16 8.09
C GLU A 63 15.66 -14.06 8.09
N ASN A 64 16.21 -12.90 7.74
CA ASN A 64 17.64 -12.64 7.79
C ASN A 64 18.17 -12.35 9.22
N GLY A 65 17.32 -12.47 10.24
CA GLY A 65 17.66 -12.24 11.64
C GLY A 65 17.66 -10.77 12.08
N LEU A 66 17.50 -9.82 11.15
CA LEU A 66 17.41 -8.40 11.45
C LEU A 66 16.00 -8.01 11.88
N TYR A 67 15.89 -7.01 12.75
CA TYR A 67 14.61 -6.44 13.13
C TYR A 67 14.30 -5.21 12.28
N ALA A 68 13.03 -5.06 11.90
CA ALA A 68 12.57 -3.94 11.09
C ALA A 68 11.10 -3.60 11.37
N ASP A 69 10.75 -2.35 11.12
CA ASP A 69 9.36 -1.92 11.00
C ASP A 69 8.74 -2.50 9.73
N VAL A 70 7.59 -3.14 9.89
CA VAL A 70 6.76 -3.69 8.81
C VAL A 70 5.36 -3.11 8.87
N TYR A 71 4.77 -2.96 7.71
CA TYR A 71 3.50 -2.29 7.51
C TYR A 71 2.50 -3.23 6.83
N SER A 72 1.27 -3.22 7.32
CA SER A 72 0.16 -4.01 6.76
C SER A 72 -0.43 -3.34 5.52
N LEU A 73 -1.42 -4.00 4.91
CA LEU A 73 -2.19 -3.42 3.80
C LEU A 73 -2.88 -2.10 4.16
N GLU A 74 -3.23 -1.89 5.43
CA GLU A 74 -3.86 -0.65 5.91
C GLU A 74 -2.96 0.58 5.74
N ILE A 75 -1.64 0.37 5.67
CA ILE A 75 -0.66 1.41 5.34
C ILE A 75 -0.27 1.37 3.86
N ILE A 76 -0.04 0.18 3.30
CA ILE A 76 0.44 0.04 1.90
C ILE A 76 -0.57 0.63 0.91
N ILE A 77 -1.87 0.44 1.14
CA ILE A 77 -2.95 0.98 0.29
C ILE A 77 -2.92 2.52 0.27
N PRO A 78 -3.05 3.25 1.39
CA PRO A 78 -2.99 4.71 1.35
C PRO A 78 -1.63 5.25 0.89
N VAL A 79 -0.52 4.56 1.15
CA VAL A 79 0.80 4.93 0.58
C VAL A 79 0.74 4.94 -0.94
N THR A 80 0.09 3.95 -1.58
CA THR A 80 0.00 3.92 -3.04
C THR A 80 -0.67 5.17 -3.61
N PHE A 81 -1.70 5.73 -2.95
CA PHE A 81 -2.38 6.95 -3.41
C PHE A 81 -1.55 8.23 -3.24
N ARG A 82 -0.52 8.20 -2.39
CA ARG A 82 0.42 9.30 -2.23
C ARG A 82 1.60 9.23 -3.21
N LEU A 83 1.73 8.16 -3.98
CA LEU A 83 2.80 7.96 -4.96
C LEU A 83 2.30 8.12 -6.40
N SER A 84 3.06 8.84 -7.23
CA SER A 84 2.75 9.11 -8.64
C SER A 84 3.49 8.18 -9.62
N THR A 85 4.01 7.03 -9.16
CA THR A 85 4.75 6.11 -10.02
C THR A 85 3.84 5.24 -10.88
N TYR A 86 4.38 4.72 -11.98
CA TYR A 86 3.68 3.75 -12.84
C TYR A 86 3.25 2.49 -12.07
N HIS A 87 4.10 1.98 -11.19
CA HIS A 87 3.83 0.79 -10.38
C HIS A 87 2.74 1.06 -9.33
N ALA A 88 2.70 2.26 -8.74
CA ALA A 88 1.58 2.67 -7.89
C ALA A 88 0.27 2.72 -8.69
N HIS A 89 0.30 3.20 -9.94
CA HIS A 89 -0.87 3.14 -10.82
C HIS A 89 -1.34 1.71 -11.12
N LEU A 90 -0.42 0.79 -11.45
CA LEU A 90 -0.75 -0.63 -11.66
C LEU A 90 -1.41 -1.25 -10.42
N PHE A 91 -0.85 -0.99 -9.24
CA PHE A 91 -1.41 -1.49 -7.99
C PHE A 91 -2.80 -0.94 -7.70
N ARG A 92 -3.01 0.38 -7.88
CA ARG A 92 -4.35 0.99 -7.76
C ARG A 92 -5.36 0.36 -8.71
N ARG A 93 -4.99 0.13 -9.97
CA ARG A 93 -5.86 -0.54 -10.94
C ARG A 93 -6.21 -1.97 -10.49
N TRP A 94 -5.21 -2.74 -10.08
CA TRP A 94 -5.43 -4.09 -9.57
C TRP A 94 -6.33 -4.13 -8.33
N LEU A 95 -6.16 -3.17 -7.40
CA LEU A 95 -7.06 -3.04 -6.24
C LEU A 95 -8.50 -2.81 -6.67
N MET A 96 -8.73 -1.93 -7.65
CA MET A 96 -10.07 -1.67 -8.19
C MET A 96 -10.64 -2.90 -8.88
N ASP A 97 -9.86 -3.58 -9.72
CA ASP A 97 -10.28 -4.81 -10.39
C ASP A 97 -10.66 -5.90 -9.36
N LYS A 98 -9.93 -6.00 -8.23
CA LYS A 98 -10.27 -6.93 -7.13
C LYS A 98 -11.50 -6.52 -6.34
N ALA A 99 -11.70 -5.22 -6.10
CA ALA A 99 -12.88 -4.71 -5.42
C ALA A 99 -14.13 -4.94 -6.28
N LEU A 100 -14.07 -4.61 -7.58
CA LEU A 100 -15.16 -4.80 -8.54
C LEU A 100 -15.40 -6.28 -8.86
N ALA A 101 -14.38 -7.14 -8.80
CA ALA A 101 -14.59 -8.59 -8.92
C ALA A 101 -15.42 -9.16 -7.75
N LYS A 102 -15.42 -8.49 -6.59
CA LYS A 102 -16.33 -8.81 -5.48
C LYS A 102 -17.74 -8.23 -5.66
N ASP A 103 -17.97 -7.31 -6.60
CA ASP A 103 -19.28 -6.71 -6.92
C ASP A 103 -20.24 -7.62 -7.71
N LYS A 104 -20.23 -8.92 -7.42
CA LYS A 104 -21.50 -9.66 -7.35
C LYS A 104 -22.19 -9.48 -5.99
N HIS A 105 -21.48 -9.02 -4.95
CA HIS A 105 -22.04 -8.67 -3.65
C HIS A 105 -21.25 -7.52 -2.97
N THR A 106 -21.82 -6.31 -2.99
CA THR A 106 -21.53 -5.17 -2.09
C THR A 106 -20.37 -4.23 -2.48
N ALA A 107 -20.73 -3.17 -3.20
CA ALA A 107 -19.84 -2.08 -3.62
C ALA A 107 -19.45 -1.19 -2.44
N TYR A 108 -18.16 -1.17 -2.10
CA TYR A 108 -17.59 -0.11 -1.27
C TYR A 108 -17.43 1.15 -2.12
N MET A 109 -18.30 2.12 -1.88
CA MET A 109 -18.34 3.38 -2.61
C MET A 109 -17.18 4.29 -2.13
N LEU A 110 -16.07 4.28 -2.87
CA LEU A 110 -14.99 5.26 -2.71
C LEU A 110 -15.32 6.53 -3.50
N PHE A 111 -15.64 7.62 -2.80
CA PHE A 111 -15.84 8.92 -3.42
C PHE A 111 -14.49 9.54 -3.79
N VAL A 112 -14.15 9.51 -5.08
CA VAL A 112 -13.02 10.27 -5.63
C VAL A 112 -13.55 11.62 -6.12
N HIS A 113 -13.24 12.69 -5.40
CA HIS A 113 -13.54 14.04 -5.86
C HIS A 113 -12.52 14.46 -6.92
N SER A 114 -12.90 14.41 -8.20
CA SER A 114 -12.10 14.97 -9.29
C SER A 114 -12.32 16.48 -9.31
N GLY A 115 -11.39 17.25 -8.72
CA GLY A 115 -11.37 18.70 -8.84
C GLY A 115 -11.04 19.11 -10.27
N LYS A 116 -12.06 19.47 -11.05
CA LYS A 116 -11.87 20.22 -12.30
C LYS A 116 -11.61 21.68 -11.95
N GLY A 117 -10.42 22.16 -12.31
CA GLY A 117 -10.06 23.58 -12.26
C GLY A 117 -11.01 24.42 -13.11
N GLY A 118 -11.62 25.42 -12.48
CA GLY A 118 -12.31 26.51 -13.14
C GLY A 118 -11.35 27.67 -13.32
N TYR A 119 -11.15 28.07 -14.57
CA TYR A 119 -10.46 29.29 -14.98
C TYR A 119 -11.41 30.48 -14.74
N CYS A 120 -10.88 31.59 -14.21
CA CYS A 120 -11.48 32.92 -14.32
C CYS A 120 -10.60 33.77 -15.25
#